data_AF-A0A9Y2ICE9-F1
#
_entry.id   AF-A0A9Y2ICE9-F1
#
_cell.length_a   1.000
_cell.length_b   1.000
_cell.length_c   1.000
_cell.angle_alpha   90.00
_cell.angle_beta   90.00
_cell.angle_gamma   90.00
#
_symmetry.space_group_name_H-M   'P 1'
#
loop_
_entity.id
_entity.type
_entity.pdbx_description
1 polymer ?
#
loop_
_entity_poly.entity_id
_entity_poly.type
_entity_poly.pdbx_seq_one_letter_code
_entity_poly.pdbx_strand_id
1 'polypeptide(L)'
;MRWSVGIEADGERVFTREEIVRLADAVAASGGIASGIGTTSYGARLLVEAPDREKAITLATAEFRRAAKAAGLPSLPVGRVEAVGEDE
;
A
#
# COMPACT_ATOMS: atom_id res chain seq x y z
N MET A 1 10.25 -15.79 -4.10
CA MET A 1 9.58 -15.24 -5.30
C MET A 1 9.24 -13.78 -5.00
N ARG A 2 9.27 -12.93 -6.02
CA ARG A 2 8.89 -11.53 -5.89
C ARG A 2 7.43 -11.37 -6.24
N TRP A 3 6.74 -10.58 -5.42
CA TRP A 3 5.32 -10.34 -5.51
C TRP A 3 5.07 -8.84 -5.57
N SER A 4 4.28 -8.42 -6.56
CA SER A 4 3.71 -7.09 -6.62
C SER A 4 2.37 -7.10 -5.90
N VAL A 5 2.29 -6.49 -4.73
CA VAL A 5 1.08 -6.44 -3.91
C VAL A 5 0.50 -5.02 -3.92
N GLY A 6 -0.67 -4.84 -4.52
CA GLY A 6 -1.48 -3.63 -4.44
C GLY A 6 -2.42 -3.69 -3.23
N ILE A 7 -2.40 -2.66 -2.40
CA ILE A 7 -3.24 -2.54 -1.21
C ILE A 7 -3.95 -1.20 -1.26
N GLU A 8 -5.26 -1.22 -1.04
CA GLU A 8 -6.10 -0.02 -0.98
C GLU A 8 -6.95 -0.03 0.29
N ALA A 9 -6.97 1.11 0.96
CA ALA A 9 -7.80 1.36 2.11
C ALA A 9 -8.83 2.44 1.78
N ASP A 10 -10.11 2.10 1.99
CA ASP A 10 -11.24 2.96 1.70
C ASP A 10 -11.56 3.85 2.90
N GLY A 11 -11.68 5.15 2.64
CA GLY A 11 -12.03 6.17 3.62
C GLY A 11 -13.33 6.88 3.30
N GLU A 12 -13.79 7.66 4.28
CA GLU A 12 -15.01 8.46 4.18
C GLU A 12 -14.74 9.89 3.70
N ARG A 13 -13.48 10.24 3.44
CA ARG A 13 -13.06 11.57 2.96
C ARG A 13 -12.09 11.46 1.80
N VAL A 14 -12.02 12.53 1.01
CA VAL A 14 -11.01 12.66 -0.05
C VAL A 14 -9.63 12.92 0.57
N PHE A 15 -8.62 12.19 0.09
CA PHE A 15 -7.21 12.39 0.48
C PHE A 15 -6.53 13.41 -0.43
N THR A 16 -5.81 14.34 0.19
CA THR A 16 -5.12 15.40 -0.57
C THR A 16 -3.85 14.87 -1.21
N ARG A 17 -3.37 15.59 -2.24
CA ARG A 17 -2.06 15.30 -2.86
C ARG A 17 -0.94 15.23 -1.81
N GLU A 18 -0.92 16.13 -0.84
CA GLU A 18 0.14 16.19 0.18
C GLU A 18 0.13 14.96 1.09
N GLU A 19 -1.05 14.44 1.42
CA GLU A 19 -1.21 13.22 2.20
C GLU A 19 -0.67 12.00 1.44
N ILE A 20 -1.02 11.88 0.15
CA ILE A 20 -0.56 10.76 -0.68
C ILE A 20 0.92 10.89 -1.05
N VAL A 21 1.45 12.11 -1.20
CA VAL A 21 2.89 12.33 -1.41
C VAL A 21 3.68 11.90 -0.17
N ARG A 22 3.18 12.15 1.05
CA ARG A 22 3.79 11.61 2.27
C ARG A 22 3.75 10.09 2.30
N LEU A 23 2.65 9.48 1.84
CA LEU A 23 2.59 8.03 1.68
C LEU A 23 3.60 7.53 0.64
N ALA A 24 3.72 8.22 -0.50
CA ALA A 24 4.66 7.90 -1.56
C ALA A 24 6.10 7.89 -1.05
N ASP A 25 6.49 8.90 -0.28
CA ASP A 25 7.81 8.98 0.35
C ASP A 25 8.04 7.81 1.33
N ALA A 26 7.04 7.51 2.16
CA ALA A 26 7.13 6.41 3.11
C ALA A 26 7.23 5.02 2.45
N VAL A 27 6.51 4.78 1.34
CA VAL A 27 6.58 3.50 0.62
C VAL A 27 7.77 3.42 -0.33
N ALA A 28 8.32 4.55 -0.78
CA ALA A 28 9.50 4.59 -1.66
C ALA A 28 10.72 3.94 -0.99
N ALA A 29 10.85 4.02 0.33
CA ALA A 29 11.87 3.30 1.10
C ALA A 29 11.83 1.78 0.88
N SER A 30 10.65 1.25 0.57
CA SER A 30 10.37 -0.17 0.32
C SER A 30 10.11 -0.47 -1.16
N GLY A 31 10.50 0.44 -2.07
CA GLY A 31 10.30 0.31 -3.51
C GLY A 31 8.83 0.37 -3.95
N GLY A 32 7.96 0.91 -3.10
CA GLY A 32 6.53 1.02 -3.36
C GLY A 32 6.11 2.27 -4.12
N ILE A 33 4.90 2.22 -4.65
CA ILE A 33 4.25 3.32 -5.38
C ILE A 33 2.92 3.61 -4.70
N ALA A 34 2.74 4.81 -4.16
CA ALA A 34 1.47 5.23 -3.58
C ALA A 34 0.45 5.63 -4.66
N SER A 35 -0.83 5.50 -4.35
CA SER A 35 -1.96 5.87 -5.18
C SER A 35 -3.08 6.47 -4.33
N GLY A 36 -4.04 7.13 -4.98
CA GLY A 36 -5.23 7.68 -4.34
C GLY A 36 -5.25 9.21 -4.18
N ILE A 37 -4.50 9.94 -5.02
CA ILE A 37 -4.52 11.41 -5.02
C ILE A 37 -5.91 11.88 -5.46
N GLY A 38 -6.62 12.62 -4.59
CA GLY A 38 -7.92 13.18 -4.92
C GLY A 38 -9.06 12.17 -4.92
N THR A 39 -8.85 10.97 -4.35
CA THR A 39 -9.87 9.94 -4.20
C THR A 39 -10.24 9.74 -2.73
N THR A 40 -11.35 9.03 -2.47
CA THR A 40 -11.78 8.65 -1.12
C THR A 40 -11.02 7.47 -0.54
N SER A 41 -10.17 6.82 -1.34
CA SER A 41 -9.26 5.75 -0.94
C SER A 41 -7.82 6.24 -0.99
N TYR A 42 -6.95 5.63 -0.19
CA TYR A 42 -5.51 5.70 -0.38
C TYR A 42 -4.95 4.28 -0.50
N GLY A 43 -3.92 4.12 -1.33
CA GLY A 43 -3.34 2.81 -1.56
C GLY A 43 -1.86 2.88 -1.86
N ALA A 44 -1.23 1.71 -1.90
CA ALA A 44 0.12 1.58 -2.40
C ALA A 44 0.32 0.21 -3.05
N ARG A 45 1.16 0.17 -4.07
CA ARG A 45 1.73 -1.07 -4.61
C ARG A 45 3.12 -1.26 -4.02
N LEU A 46 3.37 -2.41 -3.42
CA LEU A 46 4.62 -2.77 -2.76
C LEU A 46 5.20 -4.01 -3.44
N LEU A 47 6.51 -4.01 -3.67
CA LEU A 47 7.23 -5.22 -4.05
C LEU A 47 7.75 -5.90 -2.79
N VAL A 48 7.40 -7.17 -2.60
CA VAL A 48 7.85 -7.97 -1.46
C VAL A 48 8.37 -9.32 -1.91
N GLU A 49 9.37 -9.82 -1.19
CA GLU A 49 9.87 -11.18 -1.37
C GLU A 49 9.16 -12.12 -0.40
N ALA A 50 8.51 -13.13 -0.94
CA ALA A 50 7.76 -14.11 -0.15
C ALA A 50 7.80 -15.51 -0.79
N PRO A 51 7.66 -16.56 0.02
CA PRO A 51 7.53 -17.93 -0.47
C PRO A 51 6.19 -18.19 -1.16
N ASP A 52 5.13 -17.46 -0.78
CA ASP A 52 3.77 -17.65 -1.27
C ASP A 52 2.95 -16.34 -1.25
N ARG A 53 1.79 -16.37 -1.91
CA ARG A 53 0.89 -15.22 -2.07
C ARG A 53 0.36 -14.68 -0.74
N GLU A 54 -0.04 -15.57 0.18
CA GLU A 54 -0.60 -15.15 1.47
C GLU A 54 0.45 -14.46 2.34
N LYS A 55 1.68 -15.00 2.33
CA LYS A 55 2.82 -14.38 3.00
C LYS A 55 3.19 -13.04 2.38
N ALA A 56 3.15 -12.93 1.05
CA ALA A 56 3.35 -11.66 0.35
C ALA A 56 2.33 -10.60 0.80
N ILE A 57 1.04 -10.97 0.81
CA ILE A 57 -0.04 -10.09 1.26
C ILE A 57 0.17 -9.65 2.71
N THR A 58 0.54 -10.58 3.58
CA THR A 58 0.77 -10.29 5.00
C THR A 58 1.92 -9.29 5.18
N LEU A 59 3.05 -9.51 4.51
CA LEU A 59 4.23 -8.65 4.57
C LEU A 59 3.94 -7.27 4.01
N ALA A 60 3.34 -7.20 2.83
CA ALA A 60 2.97 -5.94 2.19
C ALA A 60 1.93 -5.17 3.02
N THR A 61 0.94 -5.85 3.63
CA THR A 61 -0.08 -5.19 4.47
C THR A 61 0.53 -4.59 5.73
N ALA A 62 1.46 -5.30 6.36
CA ALA A 62 2.18 -4.77 7.52
C ALA A 62 3.01 -3.53 7.12
N GLU A 63 3.67 -3.58 5.98
CA GLU A 63 4.49 -2.47 5.48
C GLU A 63 3.65 -1.26 5.08
N PHE A 64 2.55 -1.48 4.36
CA PHE A 64 1.58 -0.44 4.02
C PHE A 64 1.05 0.27 5.26
N ARG A 65 0.68 -0.47 6.31
CA ARG A 65 0.22 0.12 7.58
C ARG A 65 1.31 0.93 8.27
N ARG A 66 2.56 0.47 8.23
CA ARG A 66 3.71 1.23 8.75
C ARG A 66 3.91 2.53 7.99
N ALA A 67 3.91 2.46 6.66
CA ALA A 67 4.07 3.62 5.79
C ALA A 67 2.91 4.63 5.94
N ALA A 68 1.66 4.14 5.98
CA ALA A 68 0.49 4.98 6.22
C ALA A 68 0.57 5.69 7.58
N LYS A 69 0.98 4.99 8.64
CA LYS A 69 1.19 5.59 9.95
C LYS A 69 2.31 6.64 9.93
N ALA A 70 3.43 6.35 9.26
CA ALA A 70 4.54 7.30 9.12
C ALA A 70 4.13 8.55 8.33
N ALA A 71 3.28 8.39 7.31
CA ALA A 71 2.70 9.49 6.54
C ALA A 71 1.65 10.30 7.32
N GLY A 72 1.21 9.83 8.49
CA GLY A 72 0.16 10.47 9.30
C GLY A 72 -1.25 10.20 8.77
N LEU A 73 -1.44 9.14 7.99
CA LEU A 73 -2.75 8.72 7.49
C LEU A 73 -3.54 7.94 8.57
N PRO A 74 -4.88 8.05 8.56
CA PRO A 74 -5.73 7.28 9.48
C PRO A 74 -5.59 5.77 9.20
N SER A 75 -5.60 4.95 10.24
CA SER A 75 -5.61 3.49 10.09
C SER A 75 -6.98 3.01 9.62
N LEU A 76 -7.15 2.89 8.31
CA LEU A 76 -8.39 2.46 7.68
C LEU A 76 -8.40 0.94 7.42
N PRO A 77 -9.60 0.32 7.37
CA PRO A 77 -9.72 -1.05 6.91
C PRO A 77 -9.26 -1.16 5.45
N VAL A 78 -8.56 -2.25 5.14
CA VAL A 78 -8.13 -2.55 3.77
C VAL A 78 -9.34 -3.10 3.02
N GLY A 79 -9.79 -2.39 1.98
CA GLY A 79 -10.93 -2.81 1.16
C GLY A 79 -10.53 -3.69 -0.01
N ARG A 80 -9.33 -3.48 -0.57
CA ARG A 80 -8.82 -4.28 -1.70
C ARG A 80 -7.37 -4.67 -1.51
N VAL A 81 -7.08 -5.94 -1.81
CA VAL A 81 -5.72 -6.46 -1.92
C VAL A 81 -5.58 -7.29 -3.19
N GLU A 82 -4.57 -6.95 -3.98
CA GLU A 82 -4.18 -7.67 -5.19
C GLU A 82 -2.73 -8.09 -5.06
N ALA A 83 -2.41 -9.35 -5.33
CA ALA A 83 -1.05 -9.85 -5.29
C ALA A 83 -0.80 -10.64 -6.58
N VAL A 84 0.20 -10.19 -7.33
CA VAL A 84 0.63 -10.74 -8.62
C VAL A 84 2.08 -11.18 -8.48
N GLY A 85 2.39 -12.44 -8.80
CA GLY A 85 3.76 -12.95 -8.82
C GLY A 85 4.48 -12.57 -10.12
N GLU A 86 5.80 -12.40 -10.10
CA GLU A 86 6.59 -12.15 -11.33
C GLU A 86 6.53 -13.30 -12.36
N ASP A 87 6.04 -14.49 -11.97
CA ASP A 87 5.87 -15.69 -12.82
C ASP A 87 4.45 -15.84 -13.40
N GLU A 88 3.55 -14.87 -13.17
CA GLU A 88 2.14 -14.91 -13.62
C GLU A 88 1.88 -14.12 -14.91
#